data_AF-A0A7W1LZT3-F1
#
_entry.id   AF-A0A7W1LZT3-F1
#
_cell.length_a   1.000
_cell.length_b   1.000
_cell.length_c   1.000
_cell.angle_alpha   90.00
_cell.angle_beta   90.00
_cell.angle_gamma   90.00
#
_symmetry.space_group_name_H-M   'P 1'
#
loop_
_entity.id
_entity.type
_entity.pdbx_description
1 polymer ?
#
loop_
_entity_poly.entity_id
_entity_poly.type
_entity_poly.pdbx_seq_one_letter_code
_entity_poly.pdbx_strand_id
1 'polypeptide(L)'
;MKENVRGKGKEERWRGLSVSDGVVVGHVLRIHSGTRNIYRETLDEGETARETRRFRASVRLARRQLMDVQARAEKELGAEHAYIFDAHLLMLEDRKLLDEVENFIQHERANAEWAVKVVSDRLLAVYSEIKDDYLRERGSDIEDVAQRLLVALSGERPGYRQLTEDAVIVAEDLLPSTMAELDFEHARAIATDAGGWTSHMAIIARGLGLPAVVGLRDLYRRARTGDEIVVDALQGEIVLRPSAATIESYQAIITCNRQSRASQADAARSAPPQLRTLDGVEITLRANIELPAEYEGVSRFGARGIGLYRSEFLMTQRGIMPSEDEQCEAYRAVAQLAGEDGATVRLFDLGGDKMGGMSLEVERNPALGLRAIRYSLAHEDVLRSQARAVLRAAAKVARLDIVLPMISDVTDVRRARRIIEEERKKLEEEGSETGEV
;
A
#
# COMPACT_ATOMS: atom_id res chain seq x y z
N MET A 1 -3.81 42.89 -28.11
CA MET A 1 -4.64 41.73 -27.72
C MET A 1 -4.66 41.70 -26.20
N LYS A 2 -5.80 41.96 -25.57
CA LYS A 2 -5.92 42.03 -24.11
C LYS A 2 -5.97 40.60 -23.56
N GLU A 3 -4.97 40.21 -22.77
CA GLU A 3 -5.02 39.01 -21.95
C GLU A 3 -6.21 39.11 -21.00
N ASN A 4 -7.12 38.14 -21.14
CA ASN A 4 -8.25 37.95 -20.24
C ASN A 4 -7.71 37.41 -18.92
N VAL A 5 -7.36 38.32 -18.00
CA VAL A 5 -7.11 37.99 -16.59
C VAL A 5 -8.45 37.56 -15.98
N ARG A 6 -8.78 36.27 -16.10
CA ARG A 6 -9.80 35.64 -15.27
C ARG A 6 -9.34 35.76 -13.82
N GLY A 7 -10.20 36.31 -12.96
CA GLY A 7 -9.85 36.67 -11.58
C GLY A 7 -9.19 35.51 -10.82
N LYS A 8 -7.98 35.75 -10.29
CA LYS A 8 -7.35 34.84 -9.34
C LYS A 8 -8.27 34.72 -8.12
N GLY A 9 -8.79 33.51 -7.87
CA GLY A 9 -9.54 33.21 -6.65
C GLY A 9 -8.68 33.47 -5.40
N LYS A 10 -9.33 33.61 -4.24
CA LYS A 10 -8.64 33.80 -2.95
C LYS A 10 -7.75 32.59 -2.64
N GLU A 11 -6.59 32.83 -2.02
CA GLU A 11 -5.71 31.77 -1.50
C GLU A 11 -6.49 30.93 -0.48
N GLU A 12 -6.46 29.61 -0.65
CA GLU A 12 -7.14 28.65 0.22
C GLU A 12 -6.13 27.61 0.73
N ARG A 13 -6.19 27.28 2.02
CA ARG A 13 -5.31 26.32 2.66
C ARG A 13 -6.11 25.12 3.15
N TRP A 14 -5.61 23.94 2.84
CA TRP A 14 -6.21 22.66 3.14
C TRP A 14 -5.21 21.82 3.92
N ARG A 15 -5.70 21.06 4.91
CA ARG A 15 -4.88 20.14 5.68
C ARG A 15 -5.42 18.74 5.49
N GLY A 16 -4.52 17.83 5.14
CA GLY A 16 -4.80 16.41 4.98
C GLY A 16 -3.77 15.56 5.70
N LEU A 17 -3.82 14.27 5.43
CA LEU A 17 -2.83 13.31 5.88
C LEU A 17 -1.72 13.21 4.83
N SER A 18 -0.49 13.53 5.21
CA SER A 18 0.66 13.21 4.36
C SER A 18 0.82 11.70 4.27
N VAL A 19 1.05 11.18 3.07
CA VAL A 19 1.36 9.76 2.86
C VAL A 19 2.67 9.55 2.11
N SER A 20 3.20 10.58 1.44
CA SER A 20 4.49 10.54 0.77
C SER A 20 5.12 11.93 0.76
N ASP A 21 6.38 12.02 1.18
CA ASP A 21 7.04 13.29 1.50
C ASP A 21 7.48 14.09 0.27
N GLY A 22 7.37 15.42 0.38
CA GLY A 22 7.97 16.37 -0.54
C GLY A 22 7.16 17.64 -0.69
N VAL A 23 7.74 18.61 -1.41
CA VAL A 23 7.13 19.91 -1.65
C VAL A 23 7.16 20.20 -3.13
N VAL A 24 6.00 20.49 -3.70
CA VAL A 24 5.82 20.72 -5.14
C VAL A 24 4.95 21.94 -5.36
N VAL A 25 5.37 22.77 -6.33
CA VAL A 25 4.53 23.83 -6.91
C VAL A 25 4.22 23.42 -8.34
N GLY A 26 2.94 23.44 -8.71
CA GLY A 26 2.51 23.06 -10.05
C GLY A 26 1.09 23.52 -10.34
N HIS A 27 0.51 22.94 -11.39
CA HIS A 27 -0.86 23.22 -11.80
C HIS A 27 -1.75 22.01 -11.54
N VAL A 28 -2.98 22.27 -11.10
CA VAL A 28 -3.97 21.24 -10.86
C VAL A 28 -4.36 20.58 -12.19
N LEU A 29 -4.32 19.26 -12.25
CA LEU A 29 -5.09 18.44 -13.17
C LEU A 29 -6.17 17.72 -12.38
N ARG A 30 -7.44 18.09 -12.61
CA ARG A 30 -8.56 17.37 -12.01
C ARG A 30 -8.82 16.08 -12.76
N ILE A 31 -8.84 15.00 -12.01
CA ILE A 31 -9.18 13.68 -12.51
C ILE A 31 -10.52 13.30 -11.92
N HIS A 32 -11.50 13.13 -12.80
CA HIS A 32 -12.81 12.68 -12.42
C HIS A 32 -12.87 11.16 -12.50
N SER A 33 -13.08 10.51 -11.36
CA SER A 33 -13.69 9.18 -11.31
C SER A 33 -15.18 9.36 -11.65
N GLY A 34 -15.52 9.19 -12.92
CA GLY A 34 -16.89 9.44 -13.38
C GLY A 34 -17.87 8.40 -12.85
N THR A 35 -18.81 8.81 -12.01
CA THR A 35 -20.10 8.11 -11.89
C THR A 35 -20.85 8.32 -13.20
N ARG A 36 -20.77 7.35 -14.10
CA ARG A 36 -21.55 7.38 -15.35
C ARG A 36 -23.01 7.22 -15.00
N ASN A 37 -23.86 8.09 -15.54
CA ASN A 37 -25.31 7.88 -15.48
C ASN A 37 -25.64 6.70 -16.38
N ILE A 38 -25.91 5.55 -15.77
CA ILE A 38 -26.32 4.34 -16.48
C ILE A 38 -27.84 4.35 -16.55
N TYR A 39 -28.38 4.39 -17.76
CA TYR A 39 -29.81 4.28 -18.00
C TYR A 39 -30.18 2.83 -18.29
N ARG A 40 -31.34 2.40 -17.77
CA ARG A 40 -31.91 1.09 -18.12
C ARG A 40 -32.54 1.17 -19.49
N GLU A 41 -32.00 0.40 -20.43
CA GLU A 41 -32.62 0.15 -21.73
C GLU A 41 -33.30 -1.22 -21.70
N THR A 42 -34.49 -1.33 -22.29
CA THR A 42 -35.19 -2.61 -22.43
C THR A 42 -34.82 -3.23 -23.77
N LEU A 43 -34.32 -4.46 -23.75
CA LEU A 43 -33.84 -5.19 -24.92
C LEU A 43 -34.93 -6.07 -25.55
N ASP A 44 -34.90 -6.18 -26.88
CA ASP A 44 -35.71 -7.15 -27.61
C ASP A 44 -35.17 -8.59 -27.44
N GLU A 45 -36.02 -9.61 -27.68
CA GLU A 45 -35.68 -11.03 -27.40
C GLU A 45 -34.43 -11.51 -28.15
N GLY A 46 -34.14 -10.94 -29.32
CA GLY A 46 -32.94 -11.25 -30.11
C GLY A 46 -31.69 -10.47 -29.70
N GLU A 47 -31.82 -9.42 -28.89
CA GLU A 47 -30.72 -8.52 -28.53
C GLU A 47 -29.98 -8.96 -27.27
N THR A 48 -30.64 -9.69 -26.37
CA THR A 48 -30.05 -10.23 -25.14
C THR A 48 -28.78 -11.06 -25.43
N ALA A 49 -28.82 -11.93 -26.44
CA ALA A 49 -27.67 -12.74 -26.82
C ALA A 49 -26.50 -11.89 -27.38
N ARG A 50 -26.80 -10.79 -28.09
CA ARG A 50 -25.78 -9.83 -28.55
C ARG A 50 -25.19 -9.09 -27.37
N GLU A 51 -26.02 -8.70 -26.41
CA GLU A 51 -25.61 -7.99 -25.22
C GLU A 51 -24.74 -8.83 -24.29
N THR A 52 -25.10 -10.10 -24.06
CA THR A 52 -24.26 -11.06 -23.34
C THR A 52 -22.89 -11.20 -24.01
N ARG A 53 -22.81 -11.23 -25.35
CA ARG A 53 -21.52 -11.25 -26.05
C ARG A 53 -20.73 -9.97 -25.88
N ARG A 54 -21.40 -8.80 -25.85
CA ARG A 54 -20.77 -7.50 -25.57
C ARG A 54 -20.17 -7.47 -24.17
N PHE A 55 -20.92 -7.92 -23.16
CA PHE A 55 -20.45 -8.06 -21.80
C PHE A 55 -19.23 -9.00 -21.68
N ARG A 56 -19.30 -10.21 -22.25
CA ARG A 56 -18.12 -11.11 -22.24
C ARG A 56 -16.90 -10.49 -22.91
N ALA A 57 -17.09 -9.67 -23.94
CA ALA A 57 -15.99 -8.96 -24.60
C ALA A 57 -15.40 -7.85 -23.72
N SER A 58 -16.22 -7.10 -22.98
CA SER A 58 -15.74 -6.08 -22.04
C SER A 58 -14.99 -6.69 -20.86
N VAL A 59 -15.43 -7.83 -20.33
CA VAL A 59 -14.69 -8.59 -19.30
C VAL A 59 -13.29 -8.97 -19.79
N ARG A 60 -13.17 -9.49 -21.01
CA ARG A 60 -11.86 -9.80 -21.62
C ARG A 60 -11.00 -8.56 -21.86
N LEU A 61 -11.61 -7.41 -22.16
CA LEU A 61 -10.90 -6.15 -22.32
C LEU A 61 -10.37 -5.64 -20.97
N ALA A 62 -11.24 -5.57 -19.96
CA ALA A 62 -10.91 -5.14 -18.60
C ALA A 62 -9.78 -6.00 -18.01
N ARG A 63 -9.86 -7.33 -18.19
CA ARG A 63 -8.82 -8.26 -17.77
C ARG A 63 -7.46 -7.96 -18.41
N ARG A 64 -7.41 -7.77 -19.74
CA ARG A 64 -6.15 -7.46 -20.43
C ARG A 64 -5.54 -6.14 -19.95
N GLN A 65 -6.37 -5.10 -19.80
CA GLN A 65 -5.91 -3.81 -19.29
C GLN A 65 -5.38 -3.92 -17.86
N LEU A 66 -6.03 -4.72 -17.01
CA LEU A 66 -5.59 -4.94 -15.64
C LEU A 66 -4.24 -5.68 -15.59
N MET A 67 -4.03 -6.68 -16.46
CA MET A 67 -2.74 -7.37 -16.60
C MET A 67 -1.63 -6.43 -17.10
N ASP A 68 -1.91 -5.54 -18.05
CA ASP A 68 -0.93 -4.56 -18.54
C ASP A 68 -0.50 -3.60 -17.42
N VAL A 69 -1.44 -3.22 -16.55
CA VAL A 69 -1.20 -2.35 -15.39
C VAL A 69 -0.38 -3.08 -14.34
N GLN A 70 -0.77 -4.31 -14.03
CA GLN A 70 -0.04 -5.17 -13.10
C GLN A 70 1.42 -5.29 -13.54
N ALA A 71 1.68 -5.60 -14.81
CA ALA A 71 3.03 -5.71 -15.34
C ALA A 71 3.84 -4.41 -15.25
N ARG A 72 3.21 -3.24 -15.42
CA ARG A 72 3.88 -1.94 -15.22
C ARG A 72 4.19 -1.69 -13.75
N ALA A 73 3.23 -1.93 -12.88
CA ALA A 73 3.39 -1.79 -11.43
C ALA A 73 4.49 -2.73 -10.91
N GLU A 74 4.52 -3.99 -11.35
CA GLU A 74 5.58 -4.95 -10.99
C GLU A 74 6.98 -4.45 -11.41
N LYS A 75 7.08 -3.82 -12.59
CA LYS A 75 8.34 -3.30 -13.12
C LYS A 75 8.84 -2.06 -12.37
N GLU A 76 7.93 -1.15 -11.98
CA GLU A 76 8.26 0.13 -11.37
C GLU A 76 8.34 0.07 -9.84
N LEU A 77 7.49 -0.75 -9.23
CA LEU A 77 7.27 -0.82 -7.77
C LEU A 77 7.73 -2.16 -7.16
N GLY A 78 8.01 -3.18 -7.99
CA GLY A 78 8.32 -4.53 -7.54
C GLY A 78 7.07 -5.42 -7.40
N ALA A 79 7.27 -6.74 -7.45
CA ALA A 79 6.19 -7.73 -7.45
C ALA A 79 5.29 -7.69 -6.19
N GLU A 80 5.81 -7.16 -5.08
CA GLU A 80 5.15 -7.17 -3.77
C GLU A 80 4.02 -6.14 -3.63
N HIS A 81 3.90 -5.20 -4.58
CA HIS A 81 2.79 -4.25 -4.64
C HIS A 81 1.73 -4.61 -5.70
N ALA A 82 1.93 -5.70 -6.44
CA ALA A 82 1.06 -6.12 -7.53
C ALA A 82 -0.14 -6.99 -7.09
N TYR A 83 -0.12 -7.53 -5.86
CA TYR A 83 -1.15 -8.45 -5.34
C TYR A 83 -2.57 -7.86 -5.31
N ILE A 84 -2.69 -6.54 -5.25
CA ILE A 84 -3.97 -5.82 -5.31
C ILE A 84 -4.66 -6.11 -6.65
N PHE A 85 -3.88 -6.16 -7.74
CA PHE A 85 -4.39 -6.47 -9.07
C PHE A 85 -4.77 -7.95 -9.22
N ASP A 86 -4.10 -8.86 -8.49
CA ASP A 86 -4.48 -10.29 -8.46
C ASP A 86 -5.88 -10.48 -7.89
N ALA A 87 -6.23 -9.77 -6.81
CA ALA A 87 -7.58 -9.80 -6.25
C ALA A 87 -8.64 -9.34 -7.27
N HIS A 88 -8.36 -8.25 -7.99
CA HIS A 88 -9.25 -7.74 -9.05
C HIS A 88 -9.35 -8.70 -10.24
N LEU A 89 -8.26 -9.37 -10.60
CA LEU A 89 -8.26 -10.40 -11.66
C LEU A 89 -9.12 -11.61 -11.24
N LEU A 90 -8.98 -12.08 -10.00
CA LEU A 90 -9.80 -13.17 -9.46
C LEU A 90 -11.29 -12.82 -9.47
N MET A 91 -11.66 -11.57 -9.16
CA MET A 91 -13.05 -11.11 -9.26
C MET A 91 -13.57 -11.12 -10.71
N LEU A 92 -12.74 -10.69 -11.67
CA LEU A 92 -13.07 -10.76 -13.10
C LEU A 92 -13.13 -12.19 -13.66
N GLU A 93 -12.62 -13.17 -12.91
CA GLU A 93 -12.70 -14.60 -13.23
C GLU A 93 -13.81 -15.34 -12.46
N ASP A 94 -14.44 -14.69 -11.47
CA ASP A 94 -15.48 -15.31 -10.66
C ASP A 94 -16.71 -15.61 -11.52
N ARG A 95 -16.87 -16.89 -11.84
CA ARG A 95 -17.99 -17.39 -12.64
C ARG A 95 -19.34 -17.04 -12.02
N LYS A 96 -19.44 -17.00 -10.69
CA LYS A 96 -20.70 -16.72 -10.01
C LYS A 96 -21.14 -15.28 -10.27
N LEU A 97 -20.21 -14.33 -10.16
CA LEU A 97 -20.44 -12.91 -10.48
C LEU A 97 -20.81 -12.74 -11.95
N LEU A 98 -20.03 -13.35 -12.86
CA LEU A 98 -20.26 -13.24 -14.30
C LEU A 98 -21.60 -13.85 -14.70
N ASP A 99 -21.92 -15.05 -14.20
CA ASP A 99 -23.18 -15.74 -14.46
C ASP A 99 -24.37 -14.93 -13.92
N GLU A 100 -24.24 -14.26 -12.77
CA GLU A 100 -25.30 -13.40 -12.22
C GLU A 100 -25.60 -12.20 -13.12
N VAL A 101 -24.56 -11.52 -13.65
CA VAL A 101 -24.74 -10.44 -14.63
C VAL A 101 -25.36 -10.93 -15.93
N GLU A 102 -24.91 -12.08 -16.44
CA GLU A 102 -25.46 -12.66 -17.67
C GLU A 102 -26.93 -13.08 -17.51
N ASN A 103 -27.27 -13.69 -16.37
CA ASN A 103 -28.64 -14.04 -16.02
C ASN A 103 -29.51 -12.79 -15.92
N PHE A 104 -29.00 -11.71 -15.32
CA PHE A 104 -29.73 -10.44 -15.25
C PHE A 104 -30.04 -9.90 -16.65
N ILE A 105 -29.06 -9.85 -17.55
CA ILE A 105 -29.25 -9.40 -18.95
C ILE A 105 -30.35 -10.23 -19.65
N GLN A 106 -30.34 -11.55 -19.45
CA GLN A 106 -31.27 -12.47 -20.12
C GLN A 106 -32.70 -12.39 -19.55
N HIS A 107 -32.85 -12.41 -18.23
CA HIS A 107 -34.17 -12.46 -17.57
C HIS A 107 -34.83 -11.09 -17.50
N GLU A 108 -34.08 -10.05 -17.12
CA GLU A 108 -34.60 -8.69 -16.97
C GLU A 108 -34.58 -7.89 -18.28
N ARG A 109 -34.04 -8.49 -19.35
CA ARG A 109 -33.94 -7.92 -20.70
C ARG A 109 -33.37 -6.51 -20.66
N ALA A 110 -32.25 -6.33 -19.96
CA ALA A 110 -31.60 -5.04 -19.74
C ALA A 110 -30.22 -5.00 -20.39
N ASN A 111 -29.76 -3.78 -20.74
CA ASN A 111 -28.41 -3.56 -21.22
C ASN A 111 -27.33 -3.94 -20.18
N ALA A 112 -26.14 -4.27 -20.67
CA ALA A 112 -25.05 -4.81 -19.87
C ALA A 112 -24.56 -3.84 -18.77
N GLU A 113 -24.52 -2.54 -19.04
CA GLU A 113 -24.11 -1.53 -18.06
C GLU A 113 -25.06 -1.52 -16.86
N TRP A 114 -26.37 -1.58 -17.14
CA TRP A 114 -27.39 -1.62 -16.09
C TRP A 114 -27.30 -2.92 -15.28
N ALA A 115 -27.09 -4.05 -15.95
CA ALA A 115 -26.91 -5.34 -15.29
C ALA A 115 -25.69 -5.34 -14.35
N VAL A 116 -24.53 -4.87 -14.83
CA VAL A 116 -23.31 -4.74 -14.01
C VAL A 116 -23.57 -3.85 -12.81
N LYS A 117 -24.18 -2.67 -12.99
CA LYS A 117 -24.46 -1.74 -11.89
C LYS A 117 -25.35 -2.37 -10.82
N VAL A 118 -26.45 -3.01 -11.21
CA VAL A 118 -27.38 -3.62 -10.26
C VAL A 118 -26.75 -4.76 -9.48
N VAL A 119 -25.98 -5.63 -10.15
CA VAL A 119 -25.31 -6.76 -9.47
C VAL A 119 -24.23 -6.24 -8.53
N SER A 120 -23.40 -5.28 -8.97
CA SER A 120 -22.38 -4.66 -8.14
C SER A 120 -22.98 -3.93 -6.93
N ASP A 121 -24.08 -3.17 -7.09
CA ASP A 121 -24.74 -2.48 -5.97
C ASP A 121 -25.31 -3.45 -4.93
N ARG A 122 -25.85 -4.59 -5.37
CA ARG A 122 -26.32 -5.64 -4.45
C ARG A 122 -25.17 -6.21 -3.64
N LEU A 123 -24.03 -6.48 -4.28
CA LEU A 123 -22.84 -6.97 -3.58
C LEU A 123 -22.31 -5.92 -2.61
N LEU A 124 -22.18 -4.66 -3.05
CA LEU A 124 -21.74 -3.55 -2.19
C LEU A 124 -22.65 -3.36 -0.98
N ALA A 125 -23.97 -3.49 -1.14
CA ALA A 125 -24.91 -3.44 -0.02
C ALA A 125 -24.60 -4.53 1.02
N VAL A 126 -24.38 -5.78 0.59
CA VAL A 126 -24.01 -6.89 1.49
C VAL A 126 -22.69 -6.59 2.21
N TYR A 127 -21.67 -6.09 1.52
CA TYR A 127 -20.38 -5.74 2.14
C TYR A 127 -20.47 -4.54 3.09
N SER A 128 -21.33 -3.57 2.81
CA SER A 128 -21.50 -2.37 3.64
C SER A 128 -22.15 -2.65 5.00
N GLU A 129 -22.90 -3.75 5.13
CA GLU A 129 -23.49 -4.20 6.39
C GLU A 129 -22.47 -4.87 7.32
N ILE A 130 -21.29 -5.23 6.79
CA ILE A 130 -20.23 -5.91 7.52
C ILE A 130 -19.36 -4.86 8.26
N LYS A 131 -19.20 -5.04 9.57
CA LYS A 131 -18.45 -4.10 10.44
C LYS A 131 -16.94 -4.28 10.40
N ASP A 132 -16.45 -5.29 9.71
CA ASP A 132 -15.03 -5.62 9.58
C ASP A 132 -14.36 -4.71 8.54
N ASP A 133 -13.25 -4.06 8.92
CA ASP A 133 -12.51 -3.12 8.06
C ASP A 133 -11.88 -3.83 6.84
N TYR A 134 -11.42 -5.09 6.98
CA TYR A 134 -10.89 -5.88 5.86
C TYR A 134 -11.98 -6.22 4.83
N LEU A 135 -13.19 -6.56 5.31
CA LEU A 135 -14.33 -6.82 4.43
C LEU A 135 -14.89 -5.53 3.81
N ARG A 136 -14.65 -4.37 4.44
CA ARG A 136 -14.95 -3.06 3.87
C ARG A 136 -14.00 -2.69 2.73
N GLU A 137 -12.71 -3.01 2.85
CA GLU A 137 -11.74 -2.85 1.76
C GLU A 137 -12.11 -3.71 0.54
N ARG A 138 -12.60 -4.95 0.73
CA ARG A 138 -13.17 -5.76 -0.37
C ARG A 138 -14.36 -5.09 -1.08
N GLY A 139 -15.14 -4.28 -0.39
CA GLY A 139 -16.21 -3.49 -1.01
C GLY A 139 -15.64 -2.51 -2.04
N SER A 140 -14.55 -1.80 -1.71
CA SER A 140 -13.90 -0.88 -2.64
C SER A 140 -13.28 -1.59 -3.86
N ASP A 141 -12.79 -2.82 -3.70
CA ASP A 141 -12.30 -3.63 -4.83
C ASP A 141 -13.43 -4.02 -5.80
N ILE A 142 -14.61 -4.38 -5.28
CA ILE A 142 -15.78 -4.67 -6.11
C ILE A 142 -16.23 -3.44 -6.88
N GLU A 143 -16.24 -2.28 -6.22
CA GLU A 143 -16.56 -1.00 -6.85
C GLU A 143 -15.58 -0.69 -7.98
N ASP A 144 -14.27 -0.90 -7.77
CA ASP A 144 -13.24 -0.67 -8.77
C ASP A 144 -13.38 -1.60 -10.00
N VAL A 145 -13.59 -2.89 -9.75
CA VAL A 145 -13.83 -3.88 -10.82
C VAL A 145 -15.10 -3.53 -11.61
N ALA A 146 -16.18 -3.13 -10.92
CA ALA A 146 -17.43 -2.70 -11.55
C ALA A 146 -17.22 -1.47 -12.44
N GLN A 147 -16.53 -0.45 -11.93
CA GLN A 147 -16.23 0.76 -12.70
C GLN A 147 -15.39 0.43 -13.95
N ARG A 148 -14.38 -0.43 -13.82
CA ARG A 148 -13.57 -0.89 -14.96
C ARG A 148 -14.41 -1.60 -16.02
N LEU A 149 -15.32 -2.49 -15.62
CA LEU A 149 -16.23 -3.17 -16.53
C LEU A 149 -17.15 -2.18 -17.26
N LEU A 150 -17.68 -1.18 -16.57
CA LEU A 150 -18.53 -0.14 -17.13
C LEU A 150 -17.78 0.74 -18.16
N VAL A 151 -16.53 1.08 -17.88
CA VAL A 151 -15.65 1.78 -18.82
C VAL A 151 -15.44 0.93 -20.07
N ALA A 152 -15.07 -0.35 -19.89
CA ALA A 152 -14.85 -1.28 -21.00
C ALA A 152 -16.12 -1.52 -21.85
N LEU A 153 -17.30 -1.52 -21.21
CA LEU A 153 -18.60 -1.69 -21.89
C LEU A 153 -18.98 -0.50 -22.78
N SER A 154 -18.60 0.71 -22.37
CA SER A 154 -18.99 1.94 -23.07
C SER A 154 -18.23 2.16 -24.39
N GLY A 155 -17.19 1.38 -24.67
CA GLY A 155 -16.42 1.45 -25.92
C GLY A 155 -15.58 2.73 -26.10
N GLU A 156 -15.65 3.67 -25.16
CA GLU A 156 -14.68 4.76 -25.04
C GLU A 156 -13.31 4.15 -24.77
N ARG A 157 -12.29 4.56 -25.53
CA ARG A 157 -10.91 4.20 -25.15
C ARG A 157 -10.64 4.87 -23.81
N PRO A 158 -10.37 4.11 -22.73
CA PRO A 158 -9.83 4.73 -21.54
C PRO A 158 -8.49 5.31 -21.92
N GLY A 159 -8.30 6.57 -21.59
CA GLY A 159 -7.16 7.32 -22.05
C GLY A 159 -7.31 8.73 -21.58
N TYR A 160 -6.99 8.95 -20.30
CA TYR A 160 -6.30 10.18 -19.99
C TYR A 160 -5.16 10.28 -20.99
N ARG A 161 -5.21 11.29 -21.88
CA ARG A 161 -4.13 11.51 -22.84
C ARG A 161 -2.85 11.66 -22.03
N GLN A 162 -1.74 11.12 -22.54
CA GLN A 162 -0.42 11.30 -21.94
C GLN A 162 -0.28 12.74 -21.47
N LEU A 163 0.02 12.91 -20.19
CA LEU A 163 0.36 14.21 -19.66
C LEU A 163 1.55 14.71 -20.46
N THR A 164 1.42 15.83 -21.16
CA THR A 164 2.53 16.45 -21.90
C THR A 164 3.24 17.52 -21.07
N GLU A 165 2.68 17.84 -19.90
CA GLU A 165 3.12 18.91 -19.01
C GLU A 165 3.01 18.44 -17.56
N ASP A 166 3.92 18.95 -16.72
CA ASP A 166 3.99 18.63 -15.31
C ASP A 166 2.73 19.10 -14.56
N ALA A 167 2.06 18.19 -13.86
CA ALA A 167 0.81 18.49 -13.16
C ALA A 167 0.73 17.87 -11.76
N VAL A 168 -0.11 18.48 -10.92
CA VAL A 168 -0.55 17.94 -9.63
C VAL A 168 -1.92 17.31 -9.84
N ILE A 169 -2.01 16.01 -9.61
CA ILE A 169 -3.24 15.25 -9.77
C ILE A 169 -4.16 15.54 -8.58
N VAL A 170 -5.39 15.99 -8.85
CA VAL A 170 -6.43 16.19 -7.82
C VAL A 170 -7.67 15.37 -8.16
N ALA A 171 -8.09 14.49 -7.24
CA ALA A 171 -9.26 13.62 -7.43
C ALA A 171 -10.09 13.49 -6.14
N GLU A 172 -11.35 13.05 -6.24
CA GLU A 172 -12.13 12.68 -5.06
C GLU A 172 -11.51 11.44 -4.40
N ASP A 173 -11.25 10.43 -5.22
CA ASP A 173 -10.48 9.24 -4.89
C ASP A 173 -9.71 8.78 -6.13
N LEU A 174 -8.63 8.03 -5.94
CA LEU A 174 -7.86 7.41 -7.01
C LEU A 174 -7.86 5.90 -6.83
N LEU A 175 -8.80 5.26 -7.50
CA LEU A 175 -8.87 3.81 -7.55
C LEU A 175 -7.68 3.25 -8.36
N PRO A 176 -7.22 2.03 -8.06
CA PRO A 176 -6.19 1.33 -8.86
C PRO A 176 -6.49 1.34 -10.35
N SER A 177 -7.76 1.19 -10.76
CA SER A 177 -8.12 1.30 -12.18
C SER A 177 -7.96 2.66 -12.82
N THR A 178 -8.03 3.73 -12.03
CA THR A 178 -7.80 5.08 -12.52
C THR A 178 -6.30 5.35 -12.60
N MET A 179 -5.53 4.93 -11.59
CA MET A 179 -4.07 5.07 -11.58
C MET A 179 -3.39 4.32 -12.72
N ALA A 180 -3.86 3.12 -13.02
CA ALA A 180 -3.52 2.32 -14.19
C ALA A 180 -3.50 3.08 -15.53
N GLU A 181 -4.43 4.01 -15.69
CA GLU A 181 -4.66 4.74 -16.94
C GLU A 181 -3.86 6.05 -16.98
N LEU A 182 -3.24 6.42 -15.87
CA LEU A 182 -2.48 7.65 -15.75
C LEU A 182 -1.01 7.43 -16.07
N ASP A 183 -0.48 8.36 -16.86
CA ASP A 183 0.94 8.47 -17.09
C ASP A 183 1.56 9.28 -15.96
N PHE A 184 2.27 8.61 -15.05
CA PHE A 184 2.91 9.25 -13.90
C PHE A 184 4.21 9.96 -14.25
N GLU A 185 4.72 9.87 -15.49
CA GLU A 185 6.00 10.50 -15.88
C GLU A 185 6.00 12.02 -15.61
N HIS A 186 4.86 12.65 -15.86
CA HIS A 186 4.63 14.09 -15.65
C HIS A 186 3.79 14.41 -14.41
N ALA A 187 3.41 13.40 -13.62
CA ALA A 187 2.79 13.64 -12.33
C ALA A 187 3.85 14.12 -11.34
N ARG A 188 3.66 15.32 -10.77
CA ARG A 188 4.59 15.87 -9.78
C ARG A 188 4.13 15.70 -8.35
N ALA A 189 2.83 15.61 -8.11
CA ALA A 189 2.25 15.33 -6.80
C ALA A 189 0.81 14.82 -6.94
N ILE A 190 0.27 14.22 -5.87
CA ILE A 190 -1.09 13.68 -5.82
C ILE A 190 -1.84 14.25 -4.60
N ALA A 191 -3.09 14.66 -4.80
CA ALA A 191 -3.97 15.12 -3.74
C ALA A 191 -5.37 14.50 -3.88
N THR A 192 -5.87 13.84 -2.83
CA THR A 192 -7.19 13.19 -2.86
C THR A 192 -8.08 13.59 -1.67
N ASP A 193 -9.38 13.69 -1.91
CA ASP A 193 -10.35 14.01 -0.86
C ASP A 193 -10.59 12.81 0.08
N ALA A 194 -10.60 11.61 -0.48
CA ALA A 194 -10.66 10.33 0.21
C ALA A 194 -9.27 9.70 0.39
N GLY A 195 -9.22 8.58 1.12
CA GLY A 195 -8.02 7.81 1.37
C GLY A 195 -7.39 8.01 2.75
N GLY A 196 -6.62 7.02 3.17
CA GLY A 196 -5.86 7.00 4.42
C GLY A 196 -4.44 6.47 4.20
N TRP A 197 -3.68 6.31 5.28
CA TRP A 197 -2.28 5.89 5.22
C TRP A 197 -2.07 4.53 4.53
N THR A 198 -3.03 3.61 4.68
CA THR A 198 -3.00 2.26 4.10
C THR A 198 -3.67 2.16 2.73
N SER A 199 -4.20 3.26 2.18
CA SER A 199 -4.90 3.22 0.90
C SER A 199 -3.97 2.80 -0.24
N HIS A 200 -4.54 2.15 -1.26
CA HIS A 200 -3.81 1.73 -2.45
C HIS A 200 -3.02 2.88 -3.09
N MET A 201 -3.61 4.09 -3.15
CA MET A 201 -2.93 5.28 -3.64
C MET A 201 -1.75 5.68 -2.76
N ALA A 202 -1.88 5.64 -1.43
CA ALA A 202 -0.78 5.95 -0.50
C ALA A 202 0.41 5.00 -0.64
N ILE A 203 0.17 3.72 -0.94
CA ILE A 203 1.24 2.75 -1.21
C ILE A 203 1.96 3.09 -2.52
N ILE A 204 1.19 3.31 -3.59
CA ILE A 204 1.73 3.60 -4.93
C ILE A 204 2.49 4.93 -4.96
N ALA A 205 1.94 5.99 -4.34
CA ALA A 205 2.61 7.29 -4.27
C ALA A 205 3.98 7.21 -3.57
N ARG A 206 4.09 6.38 -2.51
CA ARG A 206 5.38 6.14 -1.83
C ARG A 206 6.36 5.38 -2.71
N GLY A 207 5.91 4.32 -3.37
CA GLY A 207 6.77 3.54 -4.26
C GLY A 207 7.26 4.33 -5.47
N LEU A 208 6.44 5.24 -6.01
CA LEU A 208 6.84 6.17 -7.07
C LEU A 208 7.63 7.39 -6.57
N GLY A 209 7.76 7.58 -5.25
CA GLY A 209 8.40 8.75 -4.66
C GLY A 209 7.68 10.08 -4.96
N LEU A 210 6.39 10.03 -5.28
CA LEU A 210 5.57 11.20 -5.57
C LEU A 210 5.00 11.79 -4.27
N PRO A 211 5.18 13.09 -3.99
CA PRO A 211 4.57 13.75 -2.85
C PRO A 211 3.04 13.62 -2.87
N ALA A 212 2.45 13.19 -1.76
CA ALA A 212 1.02 12.91 -1.72
C ALA A 212 0.36 13.27 -0.40
N VAL A 213 -0.83 13.89 -0.49
CA VAL A 213 -1.67 14.27 0.65
C VAL A 213 -3.10 13.77 0.41
N VAL A 214 -3.66 13.05 1.37
CA VAL A 214 -4.99 12.42 1.29
C VAL A 214 -5.94 12.95 2.35
N GLY A 215 -7.23 12.62 2.23
CA GLY A 215 -8.23 12.95 3.25
C GLY A 215 -8.61 14.43 3.30
N LEU A 216 -8.53 15.12 2.17
CA LEU A 216 -8.78 16.57 2.05
C LEU A 216 -10.26 16.96 1.99
N ARG A 217 -11.14 15.96 1.85
CA ARG A 217 -12.61 16.02 1.91
C ARG A 217 -13.34 16.80 0.81
N ASP A 218 -12.97 18.04 0.50
CA ASP A 218 -13.70 18.91 -0.46
C ASP A 218 -12.76 19.67 -1.42
N LEU A 219 -11.47 19.34 -1.48
CA LEU A 219 -10.50 19.98 -2.37
C LEU A 219 -10.89 19.77 -3.83
N TYR A 220 -11.33 18.57 -4.23
CA TYR A 220 -11.66 18.27 -5.62
C TYR A 220 -12.78 19.17 -6.16
N ARG A 221 -13.76 19.51 -5.31
CA ARG A 221 -14.88 20.40 -5.66
C ARG A 221 -14.46 21.87 -5.76
N ARG A 222 -13.38 22.25 -5.08
CA ARG A 222 -12.88 23.65 -4.98
C ARG A 222 -11.77 23.97 -5.97
N ALA A 223 -10.95 22.98 -6.30
CA ALA A 223 -9.92 23.08 -7.30
C ALA A 223 -10.54 23.13 -8.71
N ARG A 224 -9.86 23.79 -9.65
CA ARG A 224 -10.14 23.75 -11.09
C ARG A 224 -8.87 23.35 -11.83
N THR A 225 -9.01 22.61 -12.92
CA THR A 225 -7.87 22.28 -13.78
C THR A 225 -7.21 23.57 -14.26
N GLY A 226 -5.90 23.68 -14.10
CA GLY A 226 -5.11 24.88 -14.39
C GLY A 226 -4.93 25.84 -13.20
N ASP A 227 -5.57 25.60 -12.05
CA ASP A 227 -5.27 26.39 -10.84
C ASP A 227 -3.83 26.13 -10.38
N GLU A 228 -3.12 27.19 -9.96
CA GLU A 228 -1.83 27.06 -9.26
C GLU A 228 -2.06 26.37 -7.91
N ILE A 229 -1.21 25.40 -7.56
CA ILE A 229 -1.28 24.64 -6.32
C ILE A 229 0.11 24.39 -5.76
N VAL A 230 0.24 24.53 -4.43
CA VAL A 230 1.36 24.03 -3.67
C VAL A 230 0.91 22.80 -2.91
N VAL A 231 1.68 21.71 -3.02
CA VAL A 231 1.54 20.51 -2.20
C VAL A 231 2.75 20.44 -1.29
N ASP A 232 2.54 20.70 -0.01
CA ASP A 232 3.53 20.49 1.05
C ASP A 232 3.16 19.21 1.81
N ALA A 233 3.62 18.09 1.29
CA ALA A 233 3.40 16.81 1.93
C ALA A 233 4.30 16.61 3.16
N LEU A 234 5.28 17.47 3.44
CA LEU A 234 6.02 17.39 4.72
C LEU A 234 5.15 17.85 5.89
N GLN A 235 4.32 18.87 5.67
CA GLN A 235 3.38 19.42 6.66
C GLN A 235 1.96 18.85 6.51
N GLY A 236 1.68 18.11 5.43
CA GLY A 236 0.33 17.67 5.08
C GLY A 236 -0.59 18.83 4.68
N GLU A 237 -0.03 19.90 4.09
CA GLU A 237 -0.73 21.11 3.71
C GLU A 237 -0.81 21.27 2.18
N ILE A 238 -1.94 21.75 1.70
CA ILE A 238 -2.13 22.15 0.30
C ILE A 238 -2.57 23.61 0.26
N VAL A 239 -1.91 24.40 -0.59
CA VAL A 239 -2.29 25.79 -0.85
C VAL A 239 -2.80 25.90 -2.28
N LEU A 240 -4.10 26.16 -2.43
CA LEU A 240 -4.76 26.36 -3.72
C LEU A 240 -4.80 27.85 -4.05
N ARG A 241 -4.45 28.19 -5.30
CA ARG A 241 -4.31 29.57 -5.79
C ARG A 241 -3.42 30.43 -4.87
N PRO A 242 -2.17 29.98 -4.61
CA PRO A 242 -1.25 30.68 -3.72
C PRO A 242 -0.95 32.10 -4.22
N SER A 243 -0.72 33.02 -3.28
CA SER A 243 -0.19 34.34 -3.61
C SER A 243 1.25 34.25 -4.13
N ALA A 244 1.70 35.25 -4.88
CA ALA A 244 3.08 35.30 -5.37
C ALA A 244 4.12 35.20 -4.23
N ALA A 245 3.85 35.85 -3.09
CA ALA A 245 4.68 35.75 -1.90
C ALA A 245 4.71 34.33 -1.32
N THR A 246 3.57 33.64 -1.31
CA THR A 246 3.49 32.24 -0.89
C THR A 246 4.31 31.34 -1.82
N ILE A 247 4.19 31.52 -3.14
CA ILE A 247 4.97 30.75 -4.12
C ILE A 247 6.47 30.94 -3.89
N GLU A 248 6.93 32.20 -3.72
CA GLU A 248 8.34 32.51 -3.51
C GLU A 248 8.89 31.86 -2.23
N SER A 249 8.13 31.88 -1.13
CA SER A 249 8.52 31.20 0.11
C SER A 249 8.68 29.68 -0.07
N TYR A 250 7.77 29.03 -0.80
CA TYR A 250 7.84 27.59 -1.05
C TYR A 250 8.93 27.24 -2.06
N GLN A 251 9.21 28.08 -3.05
CA GLN A 251 10.34 27.92 -3.96
C GLN A 251 11.69 28.00 -3.22
N ALA A 252 11.81 28.88 -2.23
CA ALA A 252 12.99 28.94 -1.37
C ALA A 252 13.16 27.64 -0.55
N ILE A 253 12.07 27.11 0.01
CA ILE A 253 12.05 25.82 0.72
C ILE A 253 12.47 24.67 -0.21
N ILE A 254 11.90 24.60 -1.42
CA ILE A 254 12.24 23.57 -2.42
C ILE A 254 13.72 23.66 -2.80
N THR A 255 14.24 24.87 -3.01
CA THR A 255 15.65 25.08 -3.38
C THR A 255 16.59 24.66 -2.26
N CYS A 256 16.29 25.05 -1.01
CA CYS A 256 17.04 24.64 0.17
C CYS A 256 17.03 23.11 0.36
N ASN A 257 15.86 22.47 0.21
CA ASN A 257 15.72 21.03 0.27
C ASN A 257 16.49 20.31 -0.85
N ARG A 258 16.47 20.83 -2.08
CA ARG A 258 17.26 20.28 -3.19
C ARG A 258 18.76 20.40 -2.95
N GLN A 259 19.23 21.55 -2.47
CA GLN A 259 20.64 21.75 -2.14
C GLN A 259 21.10 20.85 -0.99
N SER A 260 20.23 20.65 0.02
CA SER A 260 20.47 19.74 1.14
C SER A 260 20.46 18.27 0.70
N ARG A 261 19.55 17.87 -0.20
CA ARG A 261 19.53 16.51 -0.77
C ARG A 261 20.71 16.25 -1.71
N ALA A 262 21.15 17.25 -2.48
CA ALA A 262 22.32 17.14 -3.35
C ALA A 262 23.62 17.02 -2.53
N SER A 263 23.77 17.83 -1.47
CA SER A 263 24.91 17.73 -0.55
C SER A 263 24.88 16.43 0.28
N GLN A 264 23.70 15.92 0.63
CA GLN A 264 23.54 14.60 1.25
C GLN A 264 23.80 13.44 0.29
N ALA A 265 23.45 13.55 -1.00
CA ALA A 265 23.76 12.53 -2.01
C ALA A 265 25.26 12.45 -2.30
N ASP A 266 25.99 13.57 -2.23
CA ASP A 266 27.45 13.61 -2.28
C ASP A 266 28.09 13.10 -0.97
N ALA A 267 27.49 13.39 0.20
CA ALA A 267 27.95 12.87 1.48
C ALA A 267 27.66 11.36 1.69
N ALA A 268 26.61 10.83 1.05
CA ALA A 268 26.24 9.40 1.07
C ALA A 268 27.23 8.50 0.31
N ARG A 269 28.17 9.09 -0.46
CA ARG A 269 29.29 8.36 -1.09
C ARG A 269 30.47 8.14 -0.15
N SER A 270 30.48 8.81 0.99
CA SER A 270 31.44 8.58 2.08
C SER A 270 30.76 7.84 3.21
N ALA A 271 31.43 6.85 3.81
CA ALA A 271 30.94 6.18 5.01
C ALA A 271 30.55 7.25 6.05
N PRO A 272 29.30 7.25 6.54
CA PRO A 272 28.85 8.33 7.42
C PRO A 272 29.67 8.34 8.71
N PRO A 273 30.07 9.51 9.21
CA PRO A 273 30.79 9.62 10.47
C PRO A 273 29.93 9.11 11.63
N GLN A 274 30.57 8.66 12.72
CA GLN A 274 29.88 8.31 13.97
C GLN A 274 28.96 9.46 14.40
N LEU A 275 27.67 9.18 14.54
CA LEU A 275 26.67 10.15 14.97
C LEU A 275 26.84 10.44 16.46
N ARG A 276 27.12 11.70 16.78
CA ARG A 276 27.31 12.18 18.14
C ARG A 276 26.46 13.41 18.41
N THR A 277 25.89 13.51 19.60
CA THR A 277 25.25 14.74 20.09
C THR A 277 26.29 15.84 20.32
N LEU A 278 25.84 17.09 20.53
CA LEU A 278 26.73 18.23 20.80
C LEU A 278 27.56 18.06 22.09
N ASP A 279 27.04 17.29 23.05
CA ASP A 279 27.70 16.91 24.30
C ASP A 279 28.45 15.56 24.20
N GLY A 280 28.53 14.95 23.02
CA GLY A 280 29.41 13.82 22.72
C GLY A 280 28.82 12.42 22.95
N VAL A 281 27.52 12.29 23.19
CA VAL A 281 26.82 11.00 23.31
C VAL A 281 26.69 10.37 21.92
N GLU A 282 27.18 9.14 21.77
CA GLU A 282 27.07 8.38 20.53
C GLU A 282 25.65 7.84 20.35
N ILE A 283 25.10 8.02 19.14
CA ILE A 283 23.77 7.52 18.76
C ILE A 283 23.94 6.61 17.55
N THR A 284 23.35 5.43 17.60
CA THR A 284 23.29 4.52 16.45
C THR A 284 21.91 4.61 15.81
N LEU A 285 21.86 5.01 14.55
CA LEU A 285 20.62 4.94 13.76
C LEU A 285 20.56 3.59 13.08
N ARG A 286 19.50 2.83 13.35
CA ARG A 286 19.25 1.52 12.73
C ARG A 286 17.96 1.58 11.91
N ALA A 287 17.84 0.76 10.88
CA ALA A 287 16.68 0.74 10.00
C ALA A 287 15.55 -0.13 10.59
N ASN A 288 14.30 0.32 10.43
CA ASN A 288 13.13 -0.52 10.63
C ASN A 288 12.64 -0.97 9.25
N ILE A 289 12.52 -2.28 9.04
CA ILE A 289 12.16 -2.84 7.73
C ILE A 289 11.09 -3.94 7.90
N GLU A 290 10.27 -4.10 6.87
CA GLU A 290 9.36 -5.23 6.69
C GLU A 290 9.93 -6.21 5.66
N LEU A 291 10.76 -5.72 4.75
CA LEU A 291 11.34 -6.46 3.64
C LEU A 291 12.86 -6.32 3.62
N PRO A 292 13.62 -7.41 3.37
CA PRO A 292 15.07 -7.33 3.24
C PRO A 292 15.55 -6.30 2.21
N ALA A 293 14.84 -6.14 1.09
CA ALA A 293 15.18 -5.19 0.03
C ALA A 293 15.14 -3.71 0.45
N GLU A 294 14.33 -3.36 1.46
CA GLU A 294 14.25 -1.98 1.98
C GLU A 294 15.58 -1.52 2.59
N TYR A 295 16.37 -2.46 3.14
CA TYR A 295 17.63 -2.13 3.80
C TYR A 295 18.68 -1.56 2.82
N GLU A 296 18.73 -2.03 1.57
CA GLU A 296 19.63 -1.48 0.56
C GLU A 296 19.33 0.00 0.29
N GLY A 297 18.05 0.37 0.27
CA GLY A 297 17.58 1.75 0.10
C GLY A 297 17.83 2.64 1.31
N VAL A 298 17.94 2.08 2.52
CA VAL A 298 18.11 2.84 3.77
C VAL A 298 19.59 2.91 4.19
N SER A 299 20.39 1.88 3.91
CA SER A 299 21.81 1.82 4.26
C SER A 299 22.62 2.96 3.66
N ARG A 300 22.28 3.41 2.44
CA ARG A 300 22.87 4.61 1.80
C ARG A 300 22.68 5.92 2.58
N PHE A 301 21.71 5.98 3.50
CA PHE A 301 21.49 7.14 4.38
C PHE A 301 22.24 7.04 5.70
N GLY A 302 23.07 6.00 5.89
CA GLY A 302 23.92 5.83 7.07
C GLY A 302 23.31 5.04 8.21
N ALA A 303 22.27 4.25 7.93
CA ALA A 303 21.78 3.26 8.90
C ALA A 303 22.85 2.20 9.17
N ARG A 304 23.07 1.90 10.45
CA ARG A 304 24.02 0.91 10.96
C ARG A 304 23.25 -0.32 11.45
N GLY A 305 22.96 -1.24 10.52
CA GLY A 305 22.21 -2.45 10.80
C GLY A 305 20.70 -2.25 10.91
N ILE A 306 20.00 -3.32 11.28
CA ILE A 306 18.53 -3.39 11.29
C ILE A 306 18.06 -3.38 12.74
N GLY A 307 17.37 -2.32 13.15
CA GLY A 307 16.88 -2.15 14.52
C GLY A 307 15.57 -2.85 14.79
N LEU A 308 14.78 -3.10 13.73
CA LEU A 308 13.55 -3.87 13.82
C LEU A 308 13.22 -4.48 12.47
N TYR A 309 13.26 -5.80 12.38
CA TYR A 309 12.68 -6.57 11.28
C TYR A 309 11.30 -7.07 11.69
N ARG A 310 10.26 -6.60 10.99
CA ARG A 310 8.87 -7.02 11.18
C ARG A 310 8.63 -8.31 10.39
N SER A 311 8.60 -9.44 11.11
CA SER A 311 8.56 -10.76 10.48
C SER A 311 7.20 -11.15 9.89
N GLU A 312 6.14 -10.38 10.13
CA GLU A 312 4.77 -10.75 9.74
C GLU A 312 4.59 -10.87 8.23
N PHE A 313 5.42 -10.19 7.44
CA PHE A 313 5.38 -10.28 5.97
C PHE A 313 5.60 -11.70 5.45
N LEU A 314 6.36 -12.55 6.18
CA LEU A 314 6.57 -13.96 5.82
C LEU A 314 5.27 -14.77 5.74
N MET A 315 4.19 -14.29 6.36
CA MET A 315 2.88 -14.94 6.33
C MET A 315 1.98 -14.42 5.20
N THR A 316 2.12 -13.15 4.83
CA THR A 316 1.26 -12.48 3.85
C THR A 316 1.43 -13.05 2.43
N GLN A 317 2.62 -13.55 2.08
CA GLN A 317 2.89 -14.04 0.72
C GLN A 317 2.14 -15.33 0.33
N ARG A 318 1.65 -16.14 1.29
CA ARG A 318 1.09 -17.47 0.99
C ARG A 318 -0.19 -17.85 1.72
N GLY A 319 -0.65 -17.07 2.70
CA GLY A 319 -1.83 -17.42 3.51
C GLY A 319 -1.68 -18.72 4.32
N ILE A 320 -0.47 -19.27 4.38
CA ILE A 320 -0.07 -20.50 5.08
C ILE A 320 1.10 -20.13 5.99
N MET A 321 1.15 -20.71 7.19
CA MET A 321 2.28 -20.50 8.10
C MET A 321 3.59 -20.93 7.43
N PRO A 322 4.61 -20.06 7.38
CA PRO A 322 5.88 -20.40 6.76
C PRO A 322 6.57 -21.52 7.55
N SER A 323 7.21 -22.44 6.84
CA SER A 323 7.99 -23.50 7.46
C SER A 323 9.21 -22.95 8.21
N GLU A 324 9.77 -23.74 9.14
CA GLU A 324 11.00 -23.37 9.85
C GLU A 324 12.15 -23.04 8.88
N ASP A 325 12.28 -23.79 7.78
CA ASP A 325 13.34 -23.59 6.79
C ASP A 325 13.15 -22.28 6.00
N GLU A 326 11.92 -21.97 5.55
CA GLU A 326 11.61 -20.70 4.87
C GLU A 326 11.88 -19.50 5.79
N GLN A 327 11.48 -19.60 7.06
CA GLN A 327 11.77 -18.56 8.06
C GLN A 327 13.27 -18.41 8.27
N CYS A 328 14.00 -19.53 8.35
CA CYS A 328 15.45 -19.53 8.57
C CYS A 328 16.21 -18.88 7.40
N GLU A 329 15.81 -19.18 6.15
CA GLU A 329 16.37 -18.54 4.96
C GLU A 329 16.14 -17.02 4.96
N ALA A 330 14.92 -16.58 5.30
CA ALA A 330 14.62 -15.16 5.40
C ALA A 330 15.45 -14.46 6.49
N TYR A 331 15.55 -15.04 7.68
CA TYR A 331 16.36 -14.47 8.77
C TYR A 331 17.85 -14.47 8.44
N ARG A 332 18.37 -15.46 7.71
CA ARG A 332 19.75 -15.46 7.21
C ARG A 332 19.98 -14.32 6.23
N ALA A 333 19.05 -14.08 5.30
CA ALA A 333 19.16 -12.97 4.34
C ALA A 333 19.22 -11.62 5.08
N VAL A 334 18.33 -11.41 6.06
CA VAL A 334 18.31 -10.20 6.90
C VAL A 334 19.64 -10.04 7.67
N ALA A 335 20.15 -11.11 8.26
CA ALA A 335 21.40 -11.09 8.99
C ALA A 335 22.60 -10.77 8.09
N GLN A 336 22.65 -11.37 6.89
CA GLN A 336 23.71 -11.13 5.90
C GLN A 336 23.70 -9.67 5.42
N LEU A 337 22.52 -9.11 5.19
CA LEU A 337 22.36 -7.70 4.81
C LEU A 337 22.84 -6.75 5.92
N ALA A 338 22.55 -7.05 7.18
CA ALA A 338 22.96 -6.22 8.30
C ALA A 338 24.47 -6.28 8.61
N GLY A 339 25.15 -7.35 8.21
CA GLY A 339 26.59 -7.51 8.39
C GLY A 339 27.01 -7.47 9.87
N GLU A 340 28.08 -6.73 10.18
CA GLU A 340 28.62 -6.61 11.54
C GLU A 340 27.72 -5.80 12.49
N ASP A 341 26.88 -4.90 11.95
CA ASP A 341 25.99 -4.07 12.77
C ASP A 341 24.77 -4.86 13.30
N GLY A 342 24.53 -6.06 12.76
CA GLY A 342 23.52 -7.00 13.22
C GLY A 342 22.07 -6.56 12.98
N ALA A 343 21.15 -7.50 13.20
CA ALA A 343 19.72 -7.28 13.00
C ALA A 343 18.89 -7.72 14.20
N THR A 344 17.82 -6.98 14.50
CA THR A 344 16.87 -7.33 15.55
C THR A 344 15.57 -7.83 14.93
N VAL A 345 15.26 -9.12 15.10
CA VAL A 345 14.06 -9.77 14.58
C VAL A 345 12.94 -9.67 15.60
N ARG A 346 11.83 -9.05 15.22
CA ARG A 346 10.59 -9.12 16.00
C ARG A 346 9.90 -10.44 15.72
N LEU A 347 9.61 -11.23 16.77
CA LEU A 347 8.75 -12.40 16.63
C LEU A 347 7.36 -12.00 16.13
N PHE A 348 6.58 -12.95 15.61
CA PHE A 348 5.34 -12.62 14.93
C PHE A 348 4.32 -11.87 15.81
N ASP A 349 3.84 -10.72 15.32
CA ASP A 349 2.71 -9.95 15.87
C ASP A 349 1.39 -10.39 15.21
N LEU A 350 0.95 -11.61 15.54
CA LEU A 350 -0.26 -12.25 14.99
C LEU A 350 -1.47 -11.95 15.85
N GLY A 351 -2.56 -11.49 15.26
CA GLY A 351 -3.87 -11.46 15.92
C GLY A 351 -4.83 -12.48 15.31
N GLY A 352 -5.97 -12.70 15.96
CA GLY A 352 -7.03 -13.58 15.44
C GLY A 352 -7.60 -13.15 14.08
N ASP A 353 -7.34 -11.91 13.65
CA ASP A 353 -7.72 -11.31 12.37
C ASP A 353 -6.80 -11.68 11.19
N LYS A 354 -5.56 -12.12 11.45
CA LYS A 354 -4.52 -12.29 10.41
C LYS A 354 -4.30 -13.73 9.93
N MET A 355 -5.04 -14.71 10.44
CA MET A 355 -4.92 -16.11 10.02
C MET A 355 -6.14 -16.54 9.22
N GLY A 356 -6.04 -16.47 7.89
CA GLY A 356 -7.07 -16.87 6.92
C GLY A 356 -7.40 -18.37 6.87
N GLY A 357 -7.61 -19.01 8.02
CA GLY A 357 -8.00 -20.44 8.06
C GLY A 357 -8.09 -21.07 9.45
N MET A 358 -7.57 -20.44 10.51
CA MET A 358 -7.77 -20.94 11.87
C MET A 358 -8.94 -20.21 12.51
N SER A 359 -10.04 -20.93 12.76
CA SER A 359 -11.21 -20.42 13.49
C SER A 359 -10.84 -20.04 14.93
N LEU A 360 -10.30 -18.83 15.10
CA LEU A 360 -10.29 -18.16 16.39
C LEU A 360 -11.63 -17.41 16.51
N GLU A 361 -12.25 -17.49 17.69
CA GLU A 361 -13.49 -16.78 17.98
C GLU A 361 -13.30 -15.29 17.67
N VAL A 362 -14.26 -14.68 16.95
CA VAL A 362 -14.22 -13.26 16.62
C VAL A 362 -14.22 -12.45 17.92
N GLU A 363 -13.06 -11.94 18.30
CA GLU A 363 -12.91 -11.14 19.51
C GLU A 363 -13.55 -9.75 19.31
N ARG A 364 -14.27 -9.27 20.32
CA ARG A 364 -14.89 -7.92 20.28
C ARG A 364 -13.87 -6.79 20.11
N ASN A 365 -12.63 -6.99 20.56
CA ASN A 365 -11.55 -6.03 20.40
C ASN A 365 -10.23 -6.77 20.14
N PRO A 366 -9.88 -7.02 18.87
CA PRO A 366 -8.65 -7.71 18.49
C PRO A 366 -7.36 -7.02 18.96
N ALA A 367 -7.38 -5.69 19.14
CA ALA A 367 -6.21 -4.95 19.62
C ALA A 367 -5.89 -5.23 21.09
N LEU A 368 -6.88 -5.62 21.89
CA LEU A 368 -6.71 -5.93 23.32
C LEU A 368 -6.73 -7.43 23.63
N GLY A 369 -7.03 -8.28 22.64
CA GLY A 369 -7.26 -9.71 22.84
C GLY A 369 -6.02 -10.59 22.60
N LEU A 370 -6.23 -11.75 22.00
CA LEU A 370 -5.21 -12.78 21.76
C LEU A 370 -4.35 -12.41 20.55
N ARG A 371 -3.33 -11.58 20.79
CA ARG A 371 -2.37 -11.15 19.76
C ARG A 371 -0.91 -11.31 20.21
N ALA A 372 0.01 -11.36 19.24
CA ALA A 372 1.45 -11.28 19.42
C ALA A 372 1.97 -12.36 20.38
N ILE A 373 2.75 -11.98 21.39
CA ILE A 373 3.29 -12.94 22.35
C ILE A 373 2.21 -13.75 23.06
N ARG A 374 1.02 -13.20 23.30
CA ARG A 374 -0.08 -13.94 23.94
C ARG A 374 -0.56 -15.08 23.04
N TYR A 375 -0.66 -14.80 21.74
CA TYR A 375 -0.98 -15.80 20.74
C TYR A 375 0.13 -16.86 20.68
N SER A 376 1.38 -16.45 20.53
CA SER A 376 2.53 -17.36 20.44
C SER A 376 2.77 -18.19 21.71
N LEU A 377 2.36 -17.70 22.89
CA LEU A 377 2.40 -18.45 24.14
C LEU A 377 1.18 -19.37 24.32
N ALA A 378 0.04 -19.08 23.68
CA ALA A 378 -1.09 -20.00 23.62
C ALA A 378 -0.85 -21.13 22.60
N HIS A 379 -0.17 -20.81 21.50
CA HIS A 379 0.21 -21.69 20.40
C HIS A 379 1.73 -21.82 20.33
N GLU A 380 2.30 -22.58 21.27
CA GLU A 380 3.76 -22.70 21.41
C GLU A 380 4.46 -23.29 20.18
N ASP A 381 3.75 -24.02 19.32
CA ASP A 381 4.26 -24.54 18.04
C ASP A 381 4.75 -23.42 17.12
N VAL A 382 4.00 -22.31 17.04
CA VAL A 382 4.38 -21.12 16.27
C VAL A 382 5.65 -20.50 16.84
N LEU A 383 5.69 -20.32 18.15
CA LEU A 383 6.84 -19.74 18.85
C LEU A 383 8.09 -20.61 18.71
N ARG A 384 7.95 -21.93 18.86
CA ARG A 384 9.05 -22.90 18.78
C ARG A 384 9.64 -22.94 17.37
N SER A 385 8.79 -23.04 16.34
CA SER A 385 9.22 -23.01 14.94
C SER A 385 10.00 -21.72 14.62
N GLN A 386 9.45 -20.57 15.03
CA GLN A 386 10.11 -19.28 14.80
C GLN A 386 11.43 -19.15 15.58
N ALA A 387 11.46 -19.56 16.84
CA ALA A 387 12.66 -19.52 17.66
C ALA A 387 13.78 -20.40 17.05
N ARG A 388 13.46 -21.62 16.61
CA ARG A 388 14.41 -22.52 15.93
C ARG A 388 14.97 -21.88 14.67
N ALA A 389 14.11 -21.27 13.86
CA ALA A 389 14.51 -20.59 12.63
C ALA A 389 15.51 -19.45 12.88
N VAL A 390 15.25 -18.60 13.89
CA VAL A 390 16.18 -17.50 14.26
C VAL A 390 17.50 -18.04 14.82
N LEU A 391 17.45 -19.05 15.71
CA LEU A 391 18.65 -19.72 16.27
C LEU A 391 19.54 -20.32 15.17
N ARG A 392 18.95 -21.03 14.21
CA ARG A 392 19.65 -21.62 13.05
C ARG A 392 20.15 -20.57 12.05
N ALA A 393 19.51 -19.41 11.99
CA ALA A 393 19.97 -18.30 11.17
C ALA A 393 21.18 -17.61 11.80
N ALA A 394 21.16 -17.42 13.13
CA ALA A 394 22.23 -16.80 13.90
C ALA A 394 23.55 -17.59 13.86
N ALA A 395 23.50 -18.91 13.68
CA ALA A 395 24.68 -19.78 13.68
C ALA A 395 25.77 -19.38 12.66
N LYS A 396 25.38 -18.78 11.54
CA LYS A 396 26.28 -18.46 10.42
C LYS A 396 26.56 -16.96 10.25
N VAL A 397 26.10 -16.12 11.19
CA VAL A 397 26.12 -14.66 11.02
C VAL A 397 26.47 -13.95 12.34
N ALA A 398 27.01 -12.74 12.24
CA ALA A 398 27.67 -12.05 13.36
C ALA A 398 26.75 -11.75 14.54
N ARG A 399 25.50 -11.29 14.30
CA ARG A 399 24.60 -10.88 15.39
C ARG A 399 23.13 -10.80 14.96
N LEU A 400 22.29 -11.60 15.60
CA LEU A 400 20.83 -11.45 15.58
C LEU A 400 20.34 -11.22 17.00
N ASP A 401 19.37 -10.33 17.20
CA ASP A 401 18.69 -10.15 18.48
C ASP A 401 17.19 -10.48 18.31
N ILE A 402 16.53 -11.02 19.34
CA ILE A 402 15.08 -11.27 19.33
C ILE A 402 14.33 -10.19 20.13
N VAL A 403 13.28 -9.61 19.54
CA VAL A 403 12.31 -8.75 20.22
C VAL A 403 10.94 -9.43 20.30
N LEU A 404 10.38 -9.45 21.50
CA LEU A 404 9.05 -10.01 21.78
C LEU A 404 7.98 -8.90 21.71
N PRO A 405 6.99 -8.99 20.81
CA PRO A 405 5.92 -8.00 20.72
C PRO A 405 4.89 -8.12 21.85
N MET A 406 4.31 -6.99 22.28
CA MET A 406 3.16 -6.92 23.20
C MET A 406 3.35 -7.60 24.58
N ILE A 407 4.57 -7.58 25.11
CA ILE A 407 4.86 -8.04 26.48
C ILE A 407 4.01 -7.25 27.48
N SER A 408 3.21 -7.97 28.27
CA SER A 408 2.35 -7.37 29.29
C SER A 408 3.01 -7.38 30.66
N ASP A 409 3.72 -8.46 30.98
CA ASP A 409 4.46 -8.58 32.24
C ASP A 409 5.72 -9.47 32.12
N VAL A 410 6.49 -9.54 33.20
CA VAL A 410 7.78 -10.28 33.25
C VAL A 410 7.62 -11.80 33.04
N THR A 411 6.44 -12.35 33.29
CA THR A 411 6.13 -13.77 33.13
C THR A 411 6.14 -14.16 31.66
N ASP A 412 5.62 -13.30 30.77
CA ASP A 412 5.66 -13.51 29.31
C ASP A 412 7.11 -13.68 28.84
N VAL A 413 7.99 -12.77 29.28
CA VAL A 413 9.43 -12.79 28.95
C VAL A 413 10.08 -14.06 29.46
N ARG A 414 9.83 -14.45 30.72
CA ARG A 414 10.41 -15.68 31.31
C ARG A 414 9.93 -16.93 30.60
N ARG A 415 8.66 -16.99 30.19
CA ARG A 415 8.09 -18.14 29.48
C ARG A 415 8.65 -18.23 28.05
N ALA A 416 8.68 -17.13 27.31
CA ALA A 416 9.26 -17.09 25.98
C ALA A 416 10.75 -17.47 25.99
N ARG A 417 11.53 -16.92 26.94
CA ARG A 417 12.95 -17.26 27.11
C ARG A 417 13.16 -18.74 27.41
N ARG A 418 12.30 -19.35 28.22
CA ARG A 418 12.36 -20.80 28.50
C ARG A 418 12.16 -21.61 27.22
N ILE A 419 11.14 -21.27 26.43
CA ILE A 419 10.85 -21.97 25.16
C ILE A 419 12.01 -21.84 24.19
N ILE A 420 12.59 -20.65 24.02
CA ILE A 420 13.76 -20.42 23.16
C ILE A 420 14.96 -21.27 23.61
N GLU A 421 15.22 -21.33 24.91
CA GLU A 421 16.33 -22.13 25.48
C GLU A 421 16.10 -23.64 25.35
N GLU A 422 14.85 -24.12 25.49
CA GLU A 422 14.50 -25.50 25.22
C GLU A 422 14.78 -25.88 23.77
N GLU A 423 14.41 -25.02 22.81
CA GLU A 423 14.66 -25.27 21.39
C GLU A 423 16.14 -25.16 21.01
N ARG A 424 16.91 -24.27 21.66
CA ARG A 424 18.38 -24.23 21.52
C ARG A 424 19.00 -25.59 21.87
N LYS A 425 18.64 -26.15 23.03
CA LYS A 425 19.16 -27.46 23.47
C LYS A 425 18.75 -28.59 22.54
N LYS A 426 17.51 -28.62 22.08
CA LYS A 426 17.05 -29.62 21.10
C LYS A 426 17.84 -29.54 19.80
N LEU A 427 18.07 -28.33 19.26
CA LEU A 427 18.87 -28.14 18.06
C LEU A 427 20.31 -28.63 18.26
N GLU A 428 20.91 -28.37 19.41
CA GLU A 428 22.26 -28.86 19.76
C GLU A 428 22.30 -30.40 19.86
N GLU A 429 21.28 -31.02 20.47
CA GLU A 429 21.13 -32.49 20.55
C GLU A 429 20.91 -33.13 19.17
N GLU A 430 20.21 -32.44 18.26
CA GLU A 430 20.00 -32.83 16.86
C GLU A 430 21.27 -32.62 16.00
N GLY A 431 22.34 -32.04 16.55
CA GLY A 431 23.59 -31.76 15.84
C GLY A 431 23.54 -30.54 14.91
N SER A 432 22.54 -29.67 15.10
CA SER A 432 22.42 -28.41 14.35
C SER A 432 23.25 -27.30 14.98
N GLU A 433 23.91 -26.49 14.16
CA GLU A 433 24.60 -25.29 14.62
C GLU A 433 23.59 -24.22 15.08
N THR A 434 23.80 -23.63 16.26
CA THR A 434 22.98 -22.54 16.81
C THR A 434 23.85 -21.30 17.04
N GLY A 435 23.29 -20.11 16.87
CA GLY A 435 23.97 -18.84 17.15
C GLY A 435 23.55 -18.20 18.48
N GLU A 436 24.25 -17.15 18.87
CA GLU A 436 23.81 -16.27 19.96
C GLU A 436 22.69 -15.33 19.46
N VAL A 437 21.60 -15.24 20.24
CA VAL A 437 20.38 -14.47 19.96
C VAL A 437 19.73 -13.91 21.20
#